data_AF-A0A5J9TWV2-F1
#
_entry.id   AF-A0A5J9TWV2-F1
#
_cell.length_a   1.000
_cell.length_b   1.000
_cell.length_c   1.000
_cell.angle_alpha   90.00
_cell.angle_beta   90.00
_cell.angle_gamma   90.00
#
_symmetry.space_group_name_H-M   'P 1'
#
loop_
_entity.id
_entity.type
_entity.pdbx_description
1 polymer ?
#
loop_
_entity_poly.entity_id
_entity_poly.type
_entity_poly.pdbx_seq_one_letter_code
_entity_poly.pdbx_strand_id
1 'polypeptide(L)'
;MQVLLFSHHFGFAPLHLAAETFSVDMAKLLRHGASANLRTRGERVIEGLLPLHVAVENTSMHKYIEDQWADGDPVDNLIFLLCLPKMKMFLDTTRLIARHPDNIVDELWDYIDKKEVVQAAILLRAAQKQLRDPIDKNTLNGLGIVKRRIGEDLDATHREVLAMVKEGKKGKALKKLKEKDYHYNGGVPSDKSGSQSDANCLM
;
A
#
# COMPACT_ATOMS: atom_id res chain seq x y z
N MET A 1 -3.96 39.01 -3.88
CA MET A 1 -2.59 38.84 -3.34
C MET A 1 -2.11 37.47 -3.78
N GLN A 2 -1.31 37.43 -4.85
CA GLN A 2 -0.93 36.22 -5.57
C GLN A 2 0.43 35.79 -5.02
N VAL A 3 0.45 34.79 -4.12
CA VAL A 3 1.69 34.30 -3.54
C VAL A 3 2.45 33.53 -4.62
N LEU A 4 3.68 33.99 -4.85
CA LEU A 4 4.61 33.60 -5.91
C LEU A 4 4.73 32.07 -6.08
N LEU A 5 4.14 31.53 -7.14
CA LEU A 5 4.48 30.21 -7.69
C LEU A 5 5.82 30.34 -8.41
N PHE A 6 6.93 30.24 -7.69
CA PHE A 6 8.23 29.92 -8.27
C PHE A 6 8.20 28.44 -8.72
N SER A 7 7.49 28.14 -9.80
CA SER A 7 7.75 26.89 -10.53
C SER A 7 9.10 27.06 -11.22
N HIS A 8 10.14 26.44 -10.67
CA HIS A 8 11.34 26.20 -11.47
C HIS A 8 10.90 25.49 -12.76
N HIS A 9 11.61 25.72 -13.87
CA HIS A 9 11.34 25.10 -15.19
C HIS A 9 11.30 23.55 -15.19
N PHE A 10 11.51 22.92 -14.04
CA PHE A 10 11.48 21.50 -13.77
C PHE A 10 10.24 21.04 -13.02
N GLY A 11 9.21 21.86 -12.79
CA GLY A 11 7.97 21.39 -12.16
C GLY A 11 8.03 21.22 -10.64
N PHE A 12 9.17 21.53 -10.02
CA PHE A 12 9.37 21.58 -8.57
C PHE A 12 9.13 23.00 -8.05
N ALA A 13 8.40 23.08 -6.93
CA ALA A 13 8.36 24.28 -6.10
C ALA A 13 9.48 24.24 -5.04
N PRO A 14 9.85 25.38 -4.40
CA PRO A 14 10.94 25.42 -3.45
C PRO A 14 10.85 24.40 -2.31
N LEU A 15 9.64 24.08 -1.82
CA LEU A 15 9.47 23.10 -0.74
C LEU A 15 9.73 21.66 -1.22
N HIS A 16 9.51 21.36 -2.50
CA HIS A 16 9.90 20.07 -3.07
C HIS A 16 11.43 19.95 -3.16
N LEU A 17 12.13 21.03 -3.48
CA LEU A 17 13.60 21.03 -3.50
C LEU A 17 14.17 20.82 -2.08
N ALA A 18 13.54 21.43 -1.06
CA ALA A 18 13.90 21.18 0.33
C ALA A 18 13.67 19.71 0.74
N ALA A 19 12.59 19.10 0.25
CA ALA A 19 12.30 17.68 0.43
C ALA A 19 13.35 16.78 -0.24
N GLU A 20 13.61 17.03 -1.52
CA GLU A 20 14.55 16.25 -2.34
C GLU A 20 15.97 16.27 -1.77
N THR A 21 16.41 17.44 -1.29
CA THR A 21 17.76 17.64 -0.73
C THR A 21 17.86 17.37 0.77
N PHE A 22 16.75 16.99 1.41
CA PHE A 22 16.64 16.84 2.86
C PHE A 22 17.13 18.04 3.68
N SER A 23 17.01 19.25 3.12
CA SER A 23 17.47 20.48 3.77
C SER A 23 16.51 20.93 4.86
N VAL A 24 16.82 20.56 6.10
CA VAL A 24 16.07 20.92 7.30
C VAL A 24 15.91 22.45 7.41
N ASP A 25 16.97 23.21 7.10
CA ASP A 25 16.95 24.67 7.25
C ASP A 25 16.16 25.36 6.14
N MET A 26 16.23 24.86 4.90
CA MET A 26 15.37 25.33 3.82
C MET A 26 13.90 25.03 4.11
N ALA A 27 13.59 23.82 4.60
CA ALA A 27 12.23 23.45 4.99
C ALA A 27 11.69 24.34 6.13
N LYS A 28 12.51 24.68 7.13
CA LYS A 28 12.13 25.63 8.20
C LYS A 28 11.81 27.02 7.63
N LEU A 29 12.67 27.53 6.74
CA LEU A 29 12.51 28.86 6.15
C LEU A 29 11.24 28.95 5.30
N LEU A 30 11.05 27.96 4.42
CA LEU A 30 9.94 27.94 3.46
C LEU A 30 8.57 27.71 4.11
N ARG A 31 8.54 27.10 5.30
CA ARG A 31 7.29 26.82 6.03
C ARG A 31 6.45 28.07 6.33
N HIS A 32 7.06 29.26 6.35
CA HIS A 32 6.35 30.49 6.68
C HIS A 32 5.55 31.11 5.52
N GLY A 33 5.66 30.57 4.29
CA GLY A 33 4.93 31.14 3.16
C GLY A 33 4.80 30.25 1.91
N ALA A 34 5.52 29.13 1.84
CA ALA A 34 5.35 28.16 0.76
C ALA A 34 4.15 27.26 1.06
N SER A 35 3.31 27.01 0.04
CA SER A 35 2.24 26.01 0.14
C SER A 35 2.83 24.61 0.18
N ALA A 36 2.45 23.82 1.19
CA ALA A 36 2.81 22.41 1.28
C ALA A 36 1.92 21.49 0.43
N ASN A 37 0.81 22.02 -0.11
CA ASN A 37 -0.13 21.27 -0.96
C ASN A 37 0.10 21.51 -2.46
N LEU A 38 1.11 22.32 -2.80
CA LEU A 38 1.45 22.55 -4.19
C LEU A 38 2.02 21.27 -4.78
N ARG A 39 1.39 20.76 -5.84
CA ARG A 39 1.81 19.53 -6.51
C ARG A 39 2.84 19.80 -7.61
N THR A 40 3.71 18.83 -7.85
CA THR A 40 4.59 18.81 -9.03
C THR A 40 3.77 18.82 -10.32
N ARG A 41 4.31 19.46 -11.36
CA ARG A 41 3.69 19.54 -12.70
C ARG A 41 4.74 19.68 -13.79
N GLY A 42 4.56 19.00 -14.92
CA GLY A 42 5.40 19.15 -16.11
C GLY A 42 6.03 17.84 -16.56
N GLU A 43 6.51 17.83 -17.80
CA GLU A 43 6.88 16.60 -18.53
C GLU A 43 8.13 15.88 -18.00
N ARG A 44 8.93 16.54 -17.16
CA ARG A 44 10.19 15.99 -16.63
C ARG A 44 10.09 15.51 -15.18
N VAL A 45 8.88 15.42 -14.64
CA VAL A 45 8.63 15.01 -13.25
C VAL A 45 7.45 14.08 -13.16
N ILE A 46 7.41 13.29 -12.09
CA ILE A 46 6.20 12.58 -11.70
C ILE A 46 5.18 13.66 -11.30
N GLU A 47 4.10 13.78 -12.07
CA GLU A 47 3.07 14.78 -11.82
C GLU A 47 2.24 14.44 -10.58
N GLY A 48 1.77 15.47 -9.88
CA GLY A 48 0.81 15.31 -8.79
C GLY A 48 1.42 15.02 -7.42
N LEU A 49 2.75 14.97 -7.30
CA LEU A 49 3.43 14.73 -6.02
C LEU A 49 3.43 15.97 -5.14
N LEU A 50 3.15 15.79 -3.86
CA LEU A 50 3.38 16.81 -2.84
C LEU A 50 4.86 16.85 -2.46
N PRO A 51 5.34 17.94 -1.86
CA PRO A 51 6.65 17.98 -1.19
C PRO A 51 6.80 16.85 -0.16
N LEU A 52 5.70 16.46 0.48
CA LEU A 52 5.68 15.33 1.41
C LEU A 52 6.03 14.00 0.71
N HIS A 53 5.42 13.72 -0.44
CA HIS A 53 5.70 12.49 -1.21
C HIS A 53 7.17 12.44 -1.59
N VAL A 54 7.72 13.54 -2.11
CA VAL A 54 9.14 13.62 -2.47
C VAL A 54 10.04 13.28 -1.26
N ALA A 55 9.74 13.82 -0.07
CA ALA A 55 10.53 13.53 1.13
C ALA A 55 10.42 12.06 1.56
N VAL A 56 9.22 11.48 1.52
CA VAL A 56 8.96 10.09 1.94
C VAL A 56 9.60 9.11 0.96
N GLU A 57 9.39 9.27 -0.35
CA GLU A 57 9.97 8.40 -1.38
C GLU A 57 11.50 8.46 -1.38
N ASN A 58 12.09 9.66 -1.33
CA ASN A 58 13.55 9.74 -1.31
C ASN A 58 14.15 9.14 -0.03
N THR A 59 13.39 9.16 1.09
CA THR A 59 13.84 8.53 2.34
C THR A 59 13.77 7.01 2.23
N SER A 60 12.72 6.46 1.60
CA SER A 60 12.55 5.01 1.41
C SER A 60 13.64 4.41 0.51
N MET A 61 14.10 5.17 -0.49
CA MET A 61 15.19 4.78 -1.40
C MET A 61 16.60 5.02 -0.85
N HIS A 62 16.74 5.51 0.39
CA HIS A 62 18.08 5.76 0.93
C HIS A 62 18.78 4.42 1.22
N LYS A 63 20.02 4.25 0.74
CA LYS A 63 20.82 3.01 0.86
C LYS A 63 20.82 2.35 2.24
N TYR A 64 20.66 3.13 3.31
CA TYR A 64 20.64 2.58 4.66
C TYR A 64 19.38 1.74 4.96
N ILE A 65 18.24 2.04 4.32
CA ILE A 65 17.06 1.18 4.36
C ILE A 65 17.24 0.05 3.36
N GLU A 66 17.58 0.37 2.11
CA GLU A 66 17.74 -0.61 1.02
C GLU A 66 18.74 -1.73 1.34
N ASP A 67 19.88 -1.40 1.95
CA ASP A 67 20.93 -2.38 2.30
C ASP A 67 20.59 -3.22 3.55
N GLN A 68 19.62 -2.81 4.36
CA GLN A 68 19.40 -3.34 5.72
C GLN A 68 17.99 -3.87 5.97
N TRP A 69 17.06 -3.65 5.04
CA TRP A 69 15.68 -4.09 5.15
C TRP A 69 15.16 -4.56 3.79
N ALA A 70 14.82 -5.84 3.69
CA ALA A 70 14.24 -6.46 2.52
C ALA A 70 12.75 -6.78 2.73
N ASP A 71 12.03 -6.96 1.62
CA ASP A 71 10.63 -7.39 1.68
C ASP A 71 10.51 -8.75 2.39
N GLY A 72 9.67 -8.81 3.43
CA GLY A 72 9.54 -9.95 4.33
C GLY A 72 10.35 -9.85 5.64
N ASP A 73 11.26 -8.89 5.77
CA ASP A 73 11.92 -8.63 7.06
C ASP A 73 10.92 -8.14 8.11
N PRO A 74 11.12 -8.48 9.40
CA PRO A 74 10.26 -8.00 10.47
C PRO A 74 10.16 -6.47 10.49
N VAL A 75 8.93 -5.95 10.59
CA VAL A 75 8.66 -4.50 10.64
C VAL A 75 9.37 -3.83 11.83
N ASP A 76 9.61 -4.55 12.92
CA ASP A 76 10.35 -4.03 14.08
C ASP A 76 11.77 -3.61 13.70
N ASN A 77 12.45 -4.34 12.80
CA ASN A 77 13.78 -3.98 12.32
C ASN A 77 13.76 -2.63 11.59
N LEU A 78 12.75 -2.41 10.75
CA LEU A 78 12.53 -1.12 10.08
C LEU A 78 12.34 0.01 11.10
N ILE A 79 11.54 -0.21 12.14
CA ILE A 79 11.32 0.78 13.21
C ILE A 79 12.66 1.11 13.91
N PHE A 80 13.48 0.09 14.20
CA PHE A 80 14.81 0.29 14.77
C PHE A 80 15.72 1.12 13.84
N LEU A 81 15.74 0.82 12.53
CA LEU A 81 16.52 1.57 11.54
C LEU A 81 16.10 3.04 11.51
N LEU A 82 14.80 3.33 11.48
CA LEU A 82 14.25 4.69 11.51
C LEU A 82 14.58 5.45 12.80
N CYS A 83 14.90 4.75 13.90
CA CYS A 83 15.31 5.38 15.14
C CYS A 83 16.80 5.76 15.20
N LEU A 84 17.62 5.34 14.22
CA LEU A 84 19.06 5.61 14.24
C LEU A 84 19.38 7.09 13.96
N PRO A 85 20.47 7.63 14.55
CA PRO A 85 20.87 9.03 14.33
C PRO A 85 21.08 9.39 12.86
N LYS A 86 21.51 8.43 12.03
CA LYS A 86 21.70 8.60 10.59
C LYS A 86 20.39 8.94 9.86
N MET A 87 19.24 8.48 10.38
CA MET A 87 17.92 8.76 9.81
C MET A 87 17.36 10.14 10.21
N LYS A 88 17.99 10.80 11.17
CA LYS A 88 17.46 12.02 11.79
C LYS A 88 17.21 13.14 10.78
N MET A 89 18.12 13.38 9.84
CA MET A 89 17.98 14.47 8.87
C MET A 89 16.75 14.28 7.97
N PHE A 90 16.58 13.08 7.43
CA PHE A 90 15.45 12.70 6.59
C PHE A 90 14.13 12.86 7.36
N LEU A 91 14.05 12.27 8.55
CA LEU A 91 12.84 12.34 9.38
C LEU A 91 12.54 13.74 9.90
N ASP A 92 13.56 14.55 10.21
CA ASP A 92 13.37 15.92 10.64
C ASP A 92 12.82 16.78 9.49
N THR A 93 13.33 16.62 8.27
CA THR A 93 12.81 17.31 7.08
C THR A 93 11.38 16.87 6.76
N THR A 94 11.12 15.56 6.68
CA THR A 94 9.76 15.02 6.47
C THR A 94 8.80 15.52 7.53
N ARG A 95 9.20 15.55 8.81
CA ARG A 95 8.38 16.09 9.91
C ARG A 95 8.07 17.57 9.75
N LEU A 96 8.99 18.38 9.22
CA LEU A 96 8.75 19.80 9.00
C LEU A 96 7.71 20.03 7.90
N ILE A 97 7.77 19.21 6.85
CA ILE A 97 6.86 19.26 5.70
C ILE A 97 5.47 18.71 6.08
N ALA A 98 5.41 17.59 6.80
CA ALA A 98 4.19 16.90 7.24
C ALA A 98 3.30 17.71 8.22
N ARG A 99 3.72 18.91 8.64
CA ARG A 99 2.90 19.80 9.47
C ARG A 99 1.77 20.50 8.71
N HIS A 100 1.87 20.58 7.39
CA HIS A 100 0.98 21.39 6.55
C HIS A 100 0.20 20.67 5.45
N PRO A 101 0.29 19.34 5.21
CA PRO A 101 -0.58 18.70 4.24
C PRO A 101 -2.03 18.76 4.74
N ASP A 102 -2.97 19.05 3.85
CA ASP A 102 -4.39 19.22 4.18
C ASP A 102 -4.98 17.99 4.88
N ASN A 103 -4.48 16.79 4.57
CA ASN A 103 -4.88 15.58 5.28
C ASN A 103 -3.76 14.53 5.38
N ILE A 104 -2.92 14.63 6.41
CA ILE A 104 -1.87 13.65 6.72
C ILE A 104 -2.38 12.21 6.89
N VAL A 105 -3.64 12.03 7.32
CA VAL A 105 -4.25 10.70 7.53
C VAL A 105 -4.55 10.04 6.20
N ASP A 106 -5.02 10.80 5.21
CA ASP A 106 -5.29 10.27 3.87
C ASP A 106 -3.99 9.96 3.14
N GLU A 107 -2.96 10.81 3.23
CA GLU A 107 -1.64 10.51 2.63
C GLU A 107 -1.03 9.25 3.27
N LEU A 108 -1.16 9.07 4.58
CA LEU A 108 -0.74 7.84 5.24
C LEU A 108 -1.57 6.62 4.80
N TRP A 109 -2.88 6.79 4.62
CA TRP A 109 -3.76 5.73 4.17
C TRP A 109 -3.42 5.25 2.76
N ASP A 110 -3.10 6.17 1.85
CA ASP A 110 -2.69 5.85 0.47
C ASP A 110 -1.46 4.90 0.45
N TYR A 111 -0.46 5.17 1.29
CA TYR A 111 0.70 4.28 1.46
C TYR A 111 0.32 2.90 2.02
N ILE A 112 -0.61 2.84 2.98
CA ILE A 112 -1.07 1.57 3.57
C ILE A 112 -1.84 0.74 2.55
N ASP A 113 -2.75 1.37 1.80
CA ASP A 113 -3.56 0.73 0.76
C ASP A 113 -2.69 0.13 -0.36
N LYS A 114 -1.66 0.89 -0.77
CA LYS A 114 -0.65 0.43 -1.74
C LYS A 114 0.34 -0.61 -1.20
N LYS A 115 0.27 -0.92 0.10
CA LYS A 115 1.19 -1.84 0.80
C LYS A 115 2.64 -1.37 0.82
N GLU A 116 2.85 -0.06 0.78
CA GLU A 116 4.16 0.59 0.82
C GLU A 116 4.61 0.76 2.28
N VAL A 117 5.03 -0.37 2.88
CA VAL A 117 5.31 -0.46 4.34
C VAL A 117 6.42 0.50 4.78
N VAL A 118 7.45 0.68 3.96
CA VAL A 118 8.59 1.56 4.27
C VAL A 118 8.14 3.03 4.35
N GLN A 119 7.42 3.49 3.33
CA GLN A 119 6.86 4.83 3.24
C GLN A 119 5.88 5.10 4.39
N ALA A 120 4.96 4.16 4.64
CA ALA A 120 4.02 4.26 5.76
C ALA A 120 4.75 4.37 7.11
N ALA A 121 5.80 3.57 7.34
CA ALA A 121 6.60 3.62 8.56
C ALA A 121 7.37 4.95 8.72
N ILE A 122 7.97 5.45 7.64
CA ILE A 122 8.64 6.76 7.61
C ILE A 122 7.65 7.86 7.99
N LEU A 123 6.47 7.86 7.39
CA LEU A 123 5.45 8.88 7.63
C LEU A 123 4.86 8.77 9.05
N LEU A 124 4.54 7.58 9.52
CA LEU A 124 4.12 7.31 10.90
C LEU A 124 5.15 7.83 11.90
N ARG A 125 6.44 7.63 11.62
CA ARG A 125 7.53 8.06 12.48
C ARG A 125 7.72 9.58 12.45
N ALA A 126 7.72 10.19 11.27
CA ALA A 126 7.95 11.62 11.12
C ALA A 126 6.75 12.46 11.59
N ALA A 127 5.54 12.00 11.32
CA ALA A 127 4.28 12.69 11.62
C ALA A 127 3.60 12.23 12.91
N GLN A 128 4.29 11.44 13.75
CA GLN A 128 3.74 10.84 14.97
C GLN A 128 3.00 11.84 15.86
N LYS A 129 3.51 13.07 16.00
CA LYS A 129 2.86 14.11 16.79
C LYS A 129 1.53 14.53 16.17
N GLN A 130 1.51 14.83 14.87
CA GLN A 130 0.28 15.23 14.16
C GLN A 130 -0.80 14.14 14.23
N LEU A 131 -0.38 12.87 14.17
CA LEU A 131 -1.30 11.72 14.19
C LEU A 131 -1.82 11.38 15.59
N ARG A 132 -1.13 11.80 16.66
CA ARG A 132 -1.52 11.53 18.05
C ARG A 132 -2.39 12.60 18.66
N ASP A 133 -2.21 13.85 18.24
CA ASP A 133 -2.93 15.00 18.79
C ASP A 133 -4.44 14.85 18.47
N PRO A 134 -5.33 14.72 19.47
CA PRO A 134 -6.77 14.61 19.24
C PRO A 134 -7.33 15.94 18.71
N ILE A 135 -8.25 15.87 17.74
CA ILE A 135 -8.95 17.06 17.23
C ILE A 135 -9.92 17.61 18.31
N ASP A 136 -10.53 16.72 19.10
CA ASP A 136 -11.31 17.04 20.31
C ASP A 136 -11.31 15.84 21.30
N LYS A 137 -11.96 15.97 22.47
CA LYS A 137 -11.98 14.91 23.51
C LYS A 137 -12.74 13.63 23.12
N ASN A 138 -13.62 13.69 22.12
CA ASN A 138 -14.49 12.58 21.70
C ASN A 138 -14.15 12.05 20.30
N THR A 139 -13.28 12.74 19.56
CA THR A 139 -12.87 12.42 18.19
C THR A 139 -11.60 11.59 18.19
N LEU A 140 -11.59 10.52 17.39
CA LEU A 140 -10.41 9.71 17.16
C LEU A 140 -9.27 10.60 16.64
N ASN A 141 -8.08 10.45 17.20
CA ASN A 141 -6.89 11.03 16.60
C ASN A 141 -6.59 10.34 15.25
N GLY A 142 -5.65 10.90 14.48
CA GLY A 142 -5.29 10.36 13.17
C GLY A 142 -4.95 8.86 13.20
N LEU A 143 -4.24 8.41 14.23
CA LEU A 143 -3.93 6.99 14.41
C LEU A 143 -5.18 6.13 14.67
N GLY A 144 -6.15 6.64 15.43
CA GLY A 144 -7.44 6.00 15.65
C GLY A 144 -8.29 5.89 14.38
N ILE A 145 -8.25 6.90 13.51
CA ILE A 145 -8.90 6.87 12.20
C ILE A 145 -8.29 5.77 11.34
N VAL A 146 -6.95 5.72 11.22
CA VAL A 146 -6.25 4.69 10.46
C VAL A 146 -6.57 3.30 11.01
N LYS A 147 -6.49 3.11 12.34
CA LYS A 147 -6.81 1.82 12.97
C LYS A 147 -8.23 1.34 12.67
N ARG A 148 -9.20 2.26 12.66
CA ARG A 148 -10.58 1.94 12.32
C ARG A 148 -10.72 1.52 10.86
N ARG A 149 -10.12 2.27 9.92
CA ARG A 149 -10.13 1.92 8.49
C ARG A 149 -9.50 0.54 8.24
N ILE A 150 -8.37 0.24 8.87
CA ILE A 150 -7.74 -1.10 8.84
C ILE A 150 -8.75 -2.17 9.30
N GLY A 151 -9.44 -1.96 10.43
CA GLY A 151 -10.43 -2.90 10.93
C GLY A 151 -11.61 -3.11 9.96
N GLU A 152 -12.12 -2.03 9.36
CA GLU A 152 -13.21 -2.07 8.37
C GLU A 152 -12.80 -2.91 7.14
N ASP A 153 -11.58 -2.77 6.64
CA ASP A 153 -11.04 -3.53 5.50
C ASP A 153 -10.78 -5.01 5.83
N LEU A 154 -10.26 -5.29 7.03
CA LEU A 154 -10.09 -6.67 7.53
C LEU A 154 -11.44 -7.37 7.64
N ASP A 155 -12.46 -6.69 8.17
CA ASP A 155 -13.81 -7.22 8.27
C ASP A 155 -14.45 -7.46 6.90
N ALA A 156 -14.22 -6.55 5.94
CA ALA A 156 -14.67 -6.73 4.55
C ALA A 156 -14.03 -7.97 3.91
N THR A 157 -12.70 -8.08 4.01
CA THR A 157 -11.93 -9.24 3.54
C THR A 157 -12.43 -10.54 4.19
N HIS A 158 -12.68 -10.53 5.50
CA HIS A 158 -13.20 -11.69 6.21
C HIS A 158 -14.58 -12.12 5.70
N ARG A 159 -15.49 -11.17 5.46
CA ARG A 159 -16.83 -11.44 4.89
C ARG A 159 -16.73 -12.05 3.49
N GLU A 160 -15.83 -11.54 2.64
CA GLU A 160 -15.59 -12.08 1.29
C GLU A 160 -15.08 -13.53 1.34
N VAL A 161 -14.07 -13.80 2.16
CA VAL A 161 -13.54 -15.17 2.35
C VAL A 161 -14.64 -16.12 2.84
N LEU A 162 -15.46 -15.70 3.82
CA LEU A 162 -16.60 -16.49 4.28
C LEU A 162 -17.63 -16.76 3.18
N ALA A 163 -17.91 -15.78 2.33
CA ALA A 163 -18.82 -15.95 1.19
C ALA A 163 -18.26 -16.99 0.20
N MET A 164 -16.99 -16.89 -0.17
CA MET A 164 -16.33 -17.86 -1.05
C MET A 164 -16.35 -19.28 -0.49
N VAL A 165 -16.07 -19.45 0.81
CA VAL A 165 -16.12 -20.78 1.48
C VAL A 165 -17.54 -21.35 1.45
N LYS A 166 -18.57 -20.51 1.69
CA LYS A 166 -19.97 -20.94 1.61
C LYS A 166 -20.35 -21.34 0.18
N GLU A 167 -19.89 -20.62 -0.85
CA GLU A 167 -20.13 -20.99 -2.25
C GLU A 167 -19.44 -22.30 -2.65
N GLY A 168 -18.21 -22.52 -2.18
CA GLY A 168 -17.47 -23.77 -2.36
C GLY A 168 -18.19 -24.96 -1.72
N LYS A 169 -18.65 -24.80 -0.46
CA LYS A 169 -19.45 -25.81 0.26
C LYS A 169 -20.82 -26.07 -0.37
N LYS A 170 -21.43 -25.06 -1.00
CA LYS A 170 -22.68 -25.22 -1.79
C LYS A 170 -22.48 -26.02 -3.08
N GLY A 171 -21.27 -26.49 -3.37
CA GLY A 171 -21.03 -27.51 -4.37
C GLY A 171 -21.04 -26.99 -5.80
N LYS A 172 -20.86 -25.69 -6.06
CA LYS A 172 -20.67 -25.16 -7.44
C LYS A 172 -19.46 -25.82 -8.13
N ALA A 173 -18.35 -26.03 -7.40
CA ALA A 173 -17.17 -26.72 -7.92
C ALA A 173 -17.41 -28.23 -8.13
N LEU A 174 -18.10 -28.89 -7.19
CA LEU A 174 -18.50 -30.30 -7.31
C LEU A 174 -19.53 -30.55 -8.43
N LYS A 175 -20.49 -29.65 -8.64
CA LYS A 175 -21.44 -29.69 -9.76
C LYS A 175 -20.73 -29.52 -11.10
N LYS A 176 -19.81 -28.54 -11.23
CA LYS A 176 -19.01 -28.35 -12.45
C LYS A 176 -18.10 -29.55 -12.77
N LEU A 177 -17.56 -30.24 -11.76
CA LEU A 177 -16.79 -31.48 -11.96
C LEU A 177 -17.70 -32.63 -12.39
N LYS A 178 -18.85 -32.83 -11.73
CA LYS A 178 -19.83 -33.85 -12.12
C LYS A 178 -20.37 -33.61 -13.53
N GLU A 179 -20.73 -32.38 -13.89
CA GLU A 179 -21.23 -32.02 -15.23
C GLU A 179 -20.19 -32.25 -16.33
N LYS A 180 -18.88 -32.02 -16.06
CA LYS A 180 -17.79 -32.38 -16.98
C LYS A 180 -17.61 -33.90 -17.11
N ASP A 181 -17.77 -34.66 -16.03
CA ASP A 181 -17.72 -36.13 -16.04
C ASP A 181 -18.89 -36.75 -16.83
N TYR A 182 -20.10 -36.18 -16.72
CA TYR A 182 -21.25 -36.63 -17.51
C TYR A 182 -21.09 -36.34 -19.01
N HIS A 183 -20.38 -35.27 -19.37
CA HIS A 183 -20.16 -34.95 -20.78
C HIS A 183 -19.08 -35.81 -21.43
N TYR A 184 -18.10 -36.29 -20.65
CA TYR A 184 -17.05 -37.20 -21.12
C TYR A 184 -17.50 -38.67 -21.15
N ASN A 185 -18.39 -39.08 -20.23
CA ASN A 185 -18.88 -40.45 -20.13
C ASN A 185 -20.21 -40.72 -20.89
N GLY A 186 -20.78 -39.71 -21.56
CA GLY A 186 -21.98 -39.85 -22.40
C GLY A 186 -21.73 -40.48 -23.78
N GLY A 187 -20.54 -41.03 -24.04
CA GLY A 187 -20.09 -41.46 -25.37
C GLY A 187 -19.47 -42.85 -25.47
N VAL A 188 -19.78 -43.79 -24.56
CA VAL A 188 -19.37 -45.19 -24.75
C VAL A 188 -20.59 -46.12 -24.63
N PRO A 189 -21.12 -46.63 -25.76
CA PRO A 189 -22.10 -47.70 -25.74
C PRO A 189 -21.49 -48.94 -25.08
N SER A 190 -22.16 -49.42 -24.03
CA SER A 190 -21.84 -50.69 -23.40
C SER A 190 -22.47 -51.83 -24.21
N ASP A 191 -21.76 -52.35 -25.20
CA ASP A 191 -22.17 -53.60 -25.84
C ASP A 191 -21.84 -54.77 -24.91
N LYS A 192 -22.86 -55.20 -24.16
CA LYS A 192 -22.95 -56.55 -23.61
C LYS A 192 -23.82 -57.38 -24.55
N SER A 193 -23.18 -58.20 -25.37
CA SER A 193 -23.82 -59.40 -25.93
C SER A 193 -23.03 -60.62 -25.48
N GLY A 194 -23.57 -61.34 -24.50
CA GLY A 194 -23.19 -62.71 -24.24
C GLY A 194 -24.14 -63.65 -24.97
N SER A 195 -23.61 -64.75 -25.53
CA SER A 195 -24.24 -66.07 -25.44
C SER A 195 -23.36 -67.15 -26.10
N GLN A 196 -23.21 -68.23 -25.33
CA GLN A 196 -23.04 -69.65 -25.67
C GLN A 196 -21.90 -70.15 -26.58
N SER A 197 -21.04 -70.95 -25.94
CA SER A 197 -20.60 -72.33 -26.29
C SER A 197 -20.66 -72.79 -27.74
N ASP A 198 -19.54 -73.36 -28.21
CA ASP A 198 -19.55 -74.75 -28.70
C ASP A 198 -18.14 -75.38 -28.60
N ALA A 199 -18.16 -76.68 -28.34
CA ALA A 199 -17.01 -77.56 -28.16
C ALA A 199 -16.47 -78.07 -29.51
N ASN A 200 -15.19 -78.50 -29.50
CA ASN A 200 -14.44 -79.38 -30.43
C ASN A 200 -13.18 -78.70 -31.00
N CYS A 201 -12.09 -79.36 -31.38
CA CYS A 201 -11.55 -80.73 -31.29
C CYS A 201 -10.23 -80.66 -32.07
N LEU A 202 -9.18 -81.36 -31.61
CA LEU A 202 -7.98 -81.84 -32.34
C LEU A 202 -7.39 -81.01 -33.51
N MET A 203 -6.17 -80.49 -33.31
CA MET A 203 -4.87 -80.92 -33.90
C MET A 203 -3.79 -79.90 -33.55
#